data_AF-A0AAU7NIC4-F1
#
_entry.id   AF-A0AAU7NIC4-F1
#
_cell.length_a   1.000
_cell.length_b   1.000
_cell.length_c   1.000
_cell.angle_alpha   90.00
_cell.angle_beta   90.00
_cell.angle_gamma   90.00
#
_symmetry.space_group_name_H-M   'P 1'
#
loop_
_entity.id
_entity.type
_entity.pdbx_description
1 polymer ?
#
loop_
_entity_poly.entity_id
_entity_poly.type
_entity_poly.pdbx_seq_one_letter_code
_entity_poly.pdbx_strand_id
1 'polypeptide(L)' 'LKADILDPNFADKVRHIRDPKNRMAVVWAHCKTKMVCEPDDPKEEGADPDNEEPKKGHGGCGHVQPQIRKEGLKLFVQQ' A
#
# COMPACT_ATOMS: atom_id res chain seq x y z
N LEU A 1 -0.17 -1.17 -5.02
CA LEU A 1 -0.40 0.10 -4.29
C LEU A 1 0.47 0.07 -3.00
N LYS A 2 0.76 1.18 -2.29
CA LYS A 2 1.58 1.11 -1.05
C LYS A 2 0.79 0.70 0.20
N ALA A 3 -0.50 1.00 0.27
CA ALA A 3 -1.36 0.59 1.37
C ALA A 3 -2.57 -0.13 0.79
N ASP A 4 -3.10 -1.09 1.55
CA ASP A 4 -4.26 -1.87 1.18
C ASP A 4 -5.26 -1.87 2.34
N ILE A 5 -6.53 -1.60 2.05
CA ILE A 5 -7.62 -1.64 3.03
C ILE A 5 -7.99 -3.11 3.35
N LEU A 6 -7.58 -4.06 2.52
CA LEU A 6 -7.73 -5.48 2.80
C LEU A 6 -6.68 -5.99 3.82
N ASP A 7 -5.58 -5.27 4.06
CA ASP A 7 -4.66 -5.54 5.17
C ASP A 7 -5.31 -5.10 6.49
N PRO A 8 -5.70 -6.02 7.39
CA PRO A 8 -6.33 -5.66 8.65
C PRO A 8 -5.45 -4.73 9.50
N ASN A 9 -4.12 -4.87 9.42
CA ASN A 9 -3.19 -4.02 10.16
C ASN A 9 -3.24 -2.57 9.70
N PHE A 10 -3.48 -2.32 8.40
CA PHE A 10 -3.67 -0.98 7.89
C PHE A 10 -5.09 -0.50 8.17
N ALA A 11 -6.09 -1.31 7.82
CA ALA A 11 -7.51 -0.96 7.97
C ALA A 11 -7.89 -0.57 9.40
N ASP A 12 -7.47 -1.35 10.40
CA ASP A 12 -7.77 -1.06 11.81
C ASP A 12 -7.10 0.22 12.31
N LYS A 13 -5.89 0.50 11.80
CA LYS A 13 -5.16 1.73 12.13
C LYS A 13 -5.84 2.97 11.58
N VAL A 14 -6.39 2.93 10.36
CA VAL A 14 -7.00 4.12 9.75
C VAL A 14 -8.50 4.26 10.03
N ARG A 15 -9.25 3.17 10.21
CA ARG A 15 -10.74 3.22 10.26
C ARG A 15 -11.31 4.08 11.37
N HIS A 16 -10.62 4.17 12.51
CA HIS A 16 -11.11 4.89 13.68
C HIS A 16 -10.67 6.36 13.73
N ILE A 17 -9.71 6.76 12.88
CA ILE A 17 -9.12 8.09 12.94
C ILE A 17 -9.99 9.07 12.14
N ARG A 18 -10.86 9.79 12.84
CA ARG A 18 -11.74 10.81 12.25
C ARG A 18 -11.00 12.09 11.87
N ASP A 19 -10.01 12.50 12.68
CA ASP A 19 -9.22 13.69 12.39
C ASP A 19 -8.33 13.49 11.15
N PRO A 20 -8.50 14.29 10.08
CA PRO A 20 -7.77 14.08 8.84
C PRO A 20 -6.25 14.26 8.96
N LYS A 21 -5.78 15.15 9.85
CA LYS A 21 -4.34 15.39 10.04
C LYS A 21 -3.67 14.17 10.68
N ASN A 22 -4.27 13.64 11.73
CA ASN A 22 -3.80 12.42 12.41
C ASN A 22 -3.88 11.22 11.47
N ARG A 23 -4.96 11.10 10.69
CA ARG A 23 -5.11 10.03 9.71
C ARG A 23 -3.99 10.06 8.67
N MET A 24 -3.65 11.24 8.14
CA MET A 24 -2.54 11.39 7.20
C MET A 24 -1.19 10.99 7.83
N ALA A 25 -0.93 11.39 9.08
CA ALA A 25 0.31 11.03 9.77
C ALA A 25 0.47 9.51 9.92
N VAL A 26 -0.62 8.80 10.25
CA VAL A 26 -0.63 7.33 10.35
C VAL A 26 -0.45 6.65 9.00
N VAL A 27 -1.15 7.11 7.96
CA VAL A 27 -0.97 6.61 6.58
C VAL A 27 0.48 6.82 6.13
N TRP A 28 1.03 8.01 6.35
CA TRP A 28 2.42 8.31 6.00
C TRP A 28 3.41 7.41 6.74
N ALA A 29 3.23 7.24 8.05
CA ALA A 29 4.10 6.37 8.86
C ALA A 29 4.05 4.91 8.41
N HIS A 30 2.89 4.42 7.97
CA HIS A 30 2.74 3.08 7.41
C HIS A 30 3.40 2.95 6.03
N CYS A 31 3.22 3.93 5.15
CA CYS A 31 3.71 3.86 3.77
C CYS A 31 5.19 4.21 3.60
N LYS A 32 5.81 4.95 4.55
CA LYS A 32 7.20 5.45 4.38
C LYS A 32 8.24 4.34 4.27
N THR A 33 8.01 3.19 4.91
CA THR A 33 8.93 2.04 4.90
C THR A 33 8.65 1.07 3.76
N LYS A 34 7.52 1.23 3.05
CA LYS A 34 7.16 0.38 1.92
C LYS A 34 7.84 0.90 0.65
N MET A 35 8.86 0.15 0.24
CA MET A 35 9.75 0.48 -0.87
C MET A 35 9.41 -0.22 -2.17
N VAL A 36 8.32 -1.01 -2.21
CA VAL A 36 7.84 -1.68 -3.42
C VAL A 36 6.34 -1.40 -3.56
N CYS A 37 5.89 -1.13 -4.78
CA CYS A 37 4.47 -1.12 -5.11
C CYS A 37 3.98 -2.57 -5.23
N GLU A 38 3.55 -3.17 -4.12
CA GLU A 38 3.12 -4.58 -4.04
C GLU A 38 2.10 -4.89 -5.15
N PRO A 39 2.42 -5.77 -6.12
CA PRO A 39 1.48 -6.25 -7.13
C PRO A 39 0.51 -7.27 -6.52
N ASP A 40 -0.53 -7.61 -7.26
CA ASP A 40 -1.45 -8.67 -6.86
C ASP A 40 -0.78 -10.04 -7.01
N ASP A 41 -1.10 -10.97 -6.11
CA ASP A 41 -0.65 -12.36 -6.25
C ASP A 41 -1.21 -12.96 -7.55
N PRO A 42 -0.42 -13.74 -8.29
CA PRO A 42 -0.93 -14.48 -9.44
C PRO A 42 -2.05 -15.41 -8.99
N LYS A 43 -3.13 -15.49 -9.79
CA LYS A 43 -4.20 -16.46 -9.55
C LYS A 43 -3.61 -17.86 -9.59
N GLU A 44 -3.81 -18.67 -8.54
CA GLU A 44 -3.40 -20.07 -8.57
C GLU A 44 -4.18 -20.81 -9.66
N GLU A 45 -3.48 -21.33 -10.66
CA GLU A 45 -4.05 -22.24 -11.66
C GLU A 45 -4.30 -23.60 -10.99
N GLY A 46 -5.51 -23.82 -10.49
CA GLY A 46 -5.93 -25.09 -9.90
C GLY A 46 -6.92 -25.02 -8.74
N ALA A 47 -7.31 -23.84 -8.29
CA ALA A 47 -8.33 -23.70 -7.24
C ALA A 47 -9.70 -24.21 -7.75
N ASP A 48 -10.28 -25.17 -7.02
CA ASP A 48 -11.63 -25.69 -7.24
C ASP A 48 -12.62 -24.50 -7.41
N PRO A 49 -13.47 -24.47 -8.44
CA PRO A 49 -14.37 -23.35 -8.71
C PRO A 49 -15.40 -23.07 -7.60
N ASP A 50 -15.47 -23.96 -6.58
CA ASP A 50 -16.38 -23.89 -5.44
C ASP A 50 -15.67 -23.50 -4.13
N ASN A 51 -14.35 -23.29 -4.13
CA ASN A 51 -13.60 -22.93 -2.93
C ASN A 51 -12.63 -21.78 -3.21
N GLU A 52 -12.82 -20.69 -2.46
CA GLU A 52 -12.09 -19.42 -2.48
C GLU A 52 -12.53 -18.42 -3.56
N GLU A 53 -13.30 -17.41 -3.12
CA GLU A 53 -13.35 -16.13 -3.81
C GLU A 53 -11.90 -15.67 -4.09
N PRO A 54 -11.51 -15.43 -5.35
CA PRO A 54 -10.16 -15.01 -5.65
C PRO A 54 -9.88 -13.73 -4.87
N LYS A 55 -8.84 -13.75 -4.01
CA LYS A 55 -8.44 -12.60 -3.20
C LYS A 55 -8.38 -11.38 -4.11
N LYS A 56 -9.30 -10.44 -3.86
CA LYS A 56 -9.42 -9.26 -4.70
C LYS A 56 -8.14 -8.44 -4.54
N GLY A 57 -7.33 -8.40 -5.59
CA GLY A 57 -6.11 -7.61 -5.61
C GLY A 57 -6.36 -6.11 -5.43
N HIS A 58 -5.37 -5.39 -4.90
CA HIS A 58 -5.37 -3.93 -4.75
C HIS A 58 -4.67 -3.20 -5.90
N GLY A 59 -4.13 -3.94 -6.88
CA GLY A 59 -3.71 -3.44 -8.19
C GLY A 59 -2.36 -2.74 -8.24
N GLY A 60 -1.32 -3.23 -7.53
CA GLY A 60 0.02 -2.66 -7.69
C GLY A 60 0.79 -3.09 -8.93
N CYS A 61 1.89 -2.39 -9.19
CA CYS A 61 2.67 -2.48 -10.43
C CYS A 61 4.08 -3.07 -10.27
N GLY A 62 4.46 -3.53 -9.08
CA GLY A 62 5.77 -4.13 -8.79
C GLY A 62 6.96 -3.18 -8.74
N HIS A 63 6.82 -1.92 -9.15
CA HIS A 63 7.95 -0.98 -9.21
C HIS A 63 8.49 -0.61 -7.82
N VAL A 64 9.81 -0.50 -7.73
CA VAL A 64 10.51 0.01 -6.54
C VAL A 64 10.19 1.49 -6.39
N GLN A 65 9.89 1.89 -5.16
CA GLN A 65 9.44 3.21 -4.80
C GLN A 65 10.65 4.03 -4.36
N PRO A 66 11.04 5.08 -5.09
CA PRO A 66 12.26 5.81 -4.81
C PRO A 66 12.13 6.67 -3.55
N GLN A 67 13.27 7.11 -3.02
CA GLN A 67 13.30 8.06 -1.91
C GLN A 67 13.13 9.48 -2.43
N ILE A 68 12.11 10.19 -1.93
CA ILE A 68 11.85 11.61 -2.28
C ILE A 68 12.49 12.50 -1.22
N ARG A 69 13.39 13.39 -1.64
CA ARG A 69 14.07 14.36 -0.77
C ARG A 69 13.74 15.79 -1.20
N LYS A 70 13.57 16.68 -0.23
CA LYS A 70 13.35 18.11 -0.48
C LYS A 70 14.65 18.88 -0.22
N GLU A 71 15.05 19.70 -1.17
CA GLU A 71 16.18 20.64 -1.05
C GLU A 71 15.71 22.02 -1.51
N GLY A 72 15.59 22.96 -0.57
CA GLY A 72 14.98 24.27 -0.83
C GLY A 72 13.55 24.13 -1.37
N LEU A 73 13.34 24.62 -2.60
CA LEU A 73 12.06 24.56 -3.32
C LEU A 73 12.00 23.41 -4.35
N LYS A 74 12.98 22.51 -4.37
CA LYS A 74 13.05 21.37 -5.29
C LYS A 74 12.80 20.05 -4.57
N LEU A 75 12.22 19.10 -5.30
CA LEU A 75 12.12 17.69 -4.89
C LEU A 75 13.03 16.86 -5.79
N PHE A 76 13.80 15.98 -5.17
CA PHE A 76 14.71 15.06 -5.84
C PHE A 76 14.29 13.63 -5.58
N VAL A 77 14.45 12.81 -6.61
CA VAL A 77 14.24 11.36 -6.55
C VAL A 77 15.60 10.70 -6.44
N GLN A 78 15.82 9.93 -5.38
CA GLN A 78 16.98 9.06 -5.21
C GLN A 78 16.53 7.63 -5.52
N GLN A 79 17.17 7.01 -6.51
CA GLN A 79 17.02 5.58 -6.78
C GLN A 79 17.76 4.76 -5.72
#